data_AF-W2SIC4-F1
#
_entry.id   AF-W2SIC4-F1
#
_cell.length_a   1.000
_cell.length_b   1.000
_cell.length_c   1.000
_cell.angle_alpha   90.00
_cell.angle_beta   90.00
_cell.angle_gamma   90.00
#
_symmetry.space_group_name_H-M   'P 1'
#
loop_
_entity.id
_entity.type
_entity.pdbx_description
1 polymer ?
#
loop_
_entity_poly.entity_id
_entity_poly.type
_entity_poly.pdbx_seq_one_letter_code
_entity_poly.pdbx_strand_id
1 'polypeptide(L)'
;MSALADDQAGVFTFYNCVCLSDMYGDGDTKLVLAHVGSSKFNMRLKVFKGVTVVGESALADLPTAVVSFYNEKISLPAIGVASGSYIRIYKNLKPFYQYNIPSAPVHKVEQEAWTKTCVKQLTHDQLYTISPKQLTPLSQTLLVTKPEERSQFIDYYATPKYVNNLQNPAAITCLASVPKSSMDNIDVLVVGTELGMIRIIDSQAFQILADCRVPGIPVQIVTYGK
;
A
#
# COMPACT_ATOMS: atom_id res chain seq x y z
N MET A 1 -28.02 22.68 11.41
CA MET A 1 -26.92 23.59 11.78
C MET A 1 -25.73 23.23 10.89
N SER A 2 -25.16 24.18 10.15
CA SER A 2 -23.93 23.93 9.38
C SER A 2 -22.75 24.21 10.29
N ALA A 3 -21.91 23.20 10.57
CA ALA A 3 -20.78 23.34 11.48
C ALA A 3 -19.62 24.13 10.86
N LEU A 4 -19.35 23.93 9.57
CA LEU A 4 -18.30 24.59 8.80
C LEU A 4 -18.46 24.31 7.30
N ALA A 5 -18.20 25.31 6.44
CA ALA A 5 -17.96 25.12 5.01
C ALA A 5 -16.78 26.01 4.58
N ASP A 6 -15.77 25.43 3.94
CA ASP A 6 -14.57 26.14 3.44
C ASP A 6 -14.19 25.63 2.04
N ASP A 7 -14.57 26.38 1.02
CA ASP A 7 -14.31 26.07 -0.39
C ASP A 7 -12.84 26.33 -0.78
N GLN A 8 -12.06 27.00 0.06
CA GLN A 8 -10.66 27.36 -0.19
C GLN A 8 -9.67 26.39 0.48
N ALA A 9 -10.15 25.38 1.21
CA ALA A 9 -9.32 24.41 1.91
C ALA A 9 -8.37 23.61 0.98
N GLY A 10 -8.70 23.51 -0.31
CA GLY A 10 -7.84 22.91 -1.33
C GLY A 10 -7.45 21.46 -1.01
N VAL A 11 -8.38 20.68 -0.44
CA VAL A 11 -8.14 19.28 -0.06
C VAL A 11 -8.57 18.34 -1.19
N PHE A 12 -7.58 17.71 -1.82
CA PHE A 12 -7.80 16.62 -2.76
C PHE A 12 -7.52 15.30 -2.05
N THR A 13 -8.54 14.49 -1.80
CA THR A 13 -8.43 13.18 -1.14
C THR A 13 -9.62 12.29 -1.50
N PHE A 14 -9.54 11.02 -1.12
CA PHE A 14 -10.62 10.03 -1.24
C PHE A 14 -11.11 9.64 0.15
N TYR A 15 -12.33 9.13 0.25
CA TYR A 15 -12.92 8.74 1.53
C TYR A 15 -12.06 7.72 2.30
N ASN A 16 -11.44 6.77 1.60
CA ASN A 16 -10.53 5.77 2.21
C ASN A 16 -9.23 6.37 2.74
N CYS A 17 -8.86 7.58 2.30
CA CYS A 17 -7.64 8.27 2.68
C CYS A 17 -7.87 9.26 3.83
N VAL A 18 -8.94 9.08 4.60
CA VAL A 18 -9.35 9.95 5.70
C VAL A 18 -9.65 9.10 6.94
N CYS A 19 -9.14 9.50 8.10
CA CYS A 19 -9.54 8.93 9.37
C CYS A 19 -9.56 9.99 10.48
N LEU A 20 -10.19 9.63 11.60
CA LEU A 20 -10.18 10.42 12.82
C LEU A 20 -9.24 9.76 13.83
N SER A 21 -8.43 10.55 14.53
CA SER A 21 -7.47 10.02 15.49
C SER A 21 -7.10 11.02 16.57
N ASP A 22 -7.08 10.58 17.83
CA ASP A 22 -6.35 11.27 18.91
C ASP A 22 -4.90 10.77 18.96
N MET A 23 -4.16 11.02 17.88
CA MET A 23 -2.76 10.59 17.74
C MET A 23 -1.78 11.39 18.62
N TYR A 24 -2.24 12.46 19.26
CA TYR A 24 -1.45 13.27 20.19
C TYR A 24 -1.75 12.96 21.66
N GLY A 25 -2.87 12.30 21.96
CA GLY A 25 -3.30 11.99 23.32
C GLY A 25 -3.76 13.22 24.10
N ASP A 26 -4.18 14.28 23.39
CA ASP A 26 -4.63 15.53 24.01
C ASP A 26 -6.13 15.53 24.30
N GLY A 27 -6.82 14.41 24.05
CA GLY A 27 -8.27 14.26 24.20
C GLY A 27 -9.06 14.94 23.09
N ASP A 28 -8.38 15.50 22.09
CA ASP A 28 -8.99 16.25 20.98
C ASP A 28 -8.74 15.48 19.67
N THR A 29 -9.79 14.83 19.17
CA THR A 29 -9.72 14.00 17.97
C THR A 29 -9.44 14.85 16.73
N LYS A 30 -8.36 14.53 16.01
CA LYS A 30 -7.95 15.25 14.81
C LYS A 30 -8.44 14.54 13.55
N LEU A 31 -8.70 15.33 12.51
CA LEU A 31 -8.92 14.83 11.17
C LEU A 31 -7.56 14.59 10.51
N VAL A 32 -7.28 13.33 10.16
CA VAL A 32 -6.06 12.93 9.47
C VAL A 32 -6.43 12.52 8.06
N LEU A 33 -5.75 13.06 7.06
CA LEU A 33 -6.00 12.69 5.67
C LEU A 33 -4.74 12.65 4.83
N ALA A 34 -4.75 11.75 3.85
CA ALA A 34 -3.77 11.68 2.79
C ALA A 34 -4.22 12.61 1.65
N HIS A 35 -3.57 13.76 1.55
CA HIS A 35 -3.73 14.70 0.45
C HIS A 35 -2.99 14.16 -0.77
N VAL A 36 -3.71 13.93 -1.87
CA VAL A 36 -3.14 13.34 -3.11
C VAL A 36 -2.35 14.36 -3.93
N GLY A 37 -2.52 15.66 -3.64
CA GLY A 37 -1.95 16.75 -4.42
C GLY A 37 -2.78 17.11 -5.64
N SER A 38 -2.56 18.32 -6.17
CA SER A 38 -3.02 18.75 -7.50
C SER A 38 -1.81 19.04 -8.37
N SER A 39 -1.82 18.64 -9.65
CA SER A 39 -0.92 19.02 -10.78
C SER A 39 0.61 19.06 -10.60
N LYS A 40 1.14 19.04 -9.37
CA LYS A 40 2.54 19.15 -8.96
C LYS A 40 2.78 18.20 -7.77
N PHE A 41 2.62 16.89 -7.97
CA PHE A 41 3.01 15.79 -7.05
C PHE A 41 3.41 16.19 -5.61
N ASN A 42 2.47 16.73 -4.83
CA ASN A 42 2.72 17.15 -3.44
C ASN A 42 1.85 16.35 -2.50
N MET A 43 2.08 15.03 -2.51
CA MET A 43 1.34 14.10 -1.68
C MET A 43 1.77 14.28 -0.22
N ARG A 44 0.80 14.54 0.65
CA ARG A 44 1.05 14.91 2.06
C ARG A 44 0.05 14.23 2.97
N LEU A 45 0.51 13.63 4.06
CA LEU A 45 -0.33 13.28 5.20
C LEU A 45 -0.55 14.55 6.00
N LYS A 46 -1.78 15.06 6.07
CA LYS A 46 -2.15 16.30 6.77
C LYS A 46 -2.99 15.98 8.01
N VAL A 47 -2.79 16.76 9.07
CA VAL A 47 -3.58 16.68 10.30
C VAL A 47 -4.23 18.02 10.54
N PHE A 48 -5.55 18.00 10.72
CA PHE A 48 -6.35 19.18 10.96
C PHE A 48 -6.85 19.22 12.39
N LYS A 49 -6.79 20.41 12.99
CA LYS A 49 -7.48 20.77 14.23
C LYS A 49 -8.49 21.87 13.92
N GLY A 50 -9.77 21.51 13.87
CA GLY A 50 -10.79 22.39 13.28
C GLY A 50 -10.47 22.65 11.80
N VAL A 51 -10.21 23.91 11.44
CA VAL A 51 -9.92 24.34 10.06
C VAL A 51 -8.44 24.46 9.73
N THR A 52 -7.57 24.37 10.73
CA THR A 52 -6.14 24.61 10.55
C THR A 52 -5.38 23.31 10.41
N VAL A 53 -4.42 23.27 9.48
CA VAL A 53 -3.44 22.18 9.39
C VAL A 53 -2.43 22.39 10.51
N VAL A 54 -2.39 21.48 11.47
CA VAL A 54 -1.48 21.52 12.62
C VAL A 54 -0.23 20.66 12.41
N GLY A 55 -0.22 19.82 11.39
CA GLY A 55 0.94 19.02 11.04
C GLY A 55 0.83 18.40 9.66
N GLU A 56 1.98 18.17 9.04
CA GLU A 56 2.07 17.49 7.77
C GLU A 56 3.32 16.62 7.64
N SER A 57 3.25 15.59 6.80
CA SER A 57 4.36 14.71 6.47
C SER A 57 4.31 14.37 4.98
N ALA A 58 5.48 14.30 4.33
CA ALA A 58 5.55 13.92 2.92
C ALA A 58 5.17 12.44 2.74
N LEU A 59 4.34 12.16 1.73
CA LEU A 59 4.07 10.80 1.29
C LEU A 59 4.99 10.44 0.14
N ALA A 60 5.53 9.22 0.16
CA ALA A 60 6.45 8.75 -0.87
C ALA A 60 5.73 8.37 -2.17
N ASP A 61 4.46 8.00 -2.09
CA ASP A 61 3.70 7.45 -3.21
C ASP A 61 2.19 7.70 -3.02
N LEU A 62 1.40 7.42 -4.05
CA LEU A 62 -0.03 7.60 -4.08
C LEU A 62 -0.70 6.80 -2.95
N PRO A 63 -1.42 7.46 -2.02
CA PRO A 63 -2.10 6.77 -0.94
C PRO A 63 -3.38 6.10 -1.43
N THR A 64 -3.53 4.82 -1.11
CA THR A 64 -4.76 4.04 -1.31
C THR A 64 -5.73 4.20 -0.15
N ALA A 65 -5.20 4.19 1.08
CA ALA A 65 -6.01 4.25 2.29
C ALA A 65 -5.21 4.75 3.51
N VAL A 66 -5.91 5.32 4.48
CA VAL A 66 -5.37 5.77 5.77
C VAL A 66 -6.23 5.21 6.90
N VAL A 67 -5.59 4.60 7.89
CA VAL A 67 -6.25 4.08 9.09
C VAL A 67 -5.55 4.57 10.35
N SER A 68 -6.35 4.82 11.39
CA SER A 68 -5.85 4.95 12.76
C SER A 68 -5.98 3.61 13.45
N PHE A 69 -4.95 3.19 14.18
CA PHE A 69 -4.94 1.90 14.87
C PHE A 69 -4.01 1.90 16.08
N TYR A 70 -4.33 1.07 17.06
CA TYR A 70 -3.51 0.82 18.23
C TYR A 70 -2.65 -0.42 18.05
N ASN A 71 -1.34 -0.30 18.27
CA ASN A 71 -0.41 -1.43 18.20
C ASN A 71 0.29 -1.75 19.52
N GLU A 72 -0.03 -1.04 20.58
CA GLU A 72 0.49 -1.28 21.92
C GLU A 72 -0.63 -0.99 22.94
N LYS A 73 -0.63 -1.68 24.08
CA LYS A 73 -1.74 -1.61 25.06
C LYS A 73 -1.92 -0.24 25.70
N ILE A 74 -0.82 0.49 25.89
CA ILE A 74 -0.78 1.81 26.52
C ILE A 74 0.02 2.73 25.59
N SER A 75 -0.53 3.01 24.42
CA SER A 75 0.07 3.94 23.48
C SER A 75 -0.98 4.83 22.81
N LEU A 76 -0.49 5.92 22.24
CA LEU A 76 -1.25 6.69 21.27
C LEU A 76 -1.46 5.85 20.00
N PRO A 77 -2.57 6.05 19.28
CA PRO A 77 -2.79 5.38 18.02
C PRO A 77 -1.75 5.81 16.99
N ALA A 78 -1.32 4.85 16.18
CA ALA A 78 -0.48 5.09 15.02
C ALA A 78 -1.35 5.31 13.78
N ILE A 79 -0.77 5.98 12.77
CA ILE A 79 -1.41 6.17 11.48
C ILE A 79 -0.78 5.24 10.46
N GLY A 80 -1.58 4.38 9.84
CA GLY A 80 -1.17 3.48 8.76
C GLY A 80 -1.60 4.05 7.42
N VAL A 81 -0.64 4.28 6.52
CA VAL A 81 -0.89 4.74 5.16
C VAL A 81 -0.53 3.63 4.18
N ALA A 82 -1.52 3.10 3.47
CA ALA A 82 -1.30 2.13 2.39
C ALA A 82 -0.96 2.87 1.08
N SER A 83 0.11 2.44 0.42
CA SER A 83 0.50 2.93 -0.91
C SER A 83 1.23 1.81 -1.67
N GLY A 84 0.80 1.49 -2.88
CA GLY A 84 1.36 0.36 -3.64
C GLY A 84 1.28 -0.93 -2.82
N SER A 85 2.39 -1.67 -2.69
CA SER A 85 2.48 -2.89 -1.88
C SER A 85 2.97 -2.66 -0.44
N TYR A 86 2.82 -1.44 0.08
CA TYR A 86 3.42 -1.01 1.34
C TYR A 86 2.39 -0.41 2.29
N ILE A 87 2.56 -0.66 3.59
CA ILE A 87 1.89 0.08 4.66
C ILE A 87 2.96 0.83 5.43
N ARG A 88 2.93 2.15 5.34
CA ARG A 88 3.83 3.04 6.10
C ARG A 88 3.14 3.47 7.38
N ILE A 89 3.85 3.32 8.48
CA ILE A 89 3.32 3.57 9.81
C ILE A 89 3.97 4.83 10.35
N TYR A 90 3.12 5.76 10.74
CA TYR A 90 3.51 7.05 11.27
C TYR A 90 3.14 7.11 12.75
N LYS A 91 4.12 7.42 13.60
CA LYS A 91 3.90 7.77 15.00
C LYS A 91 4.20 9.25 15.14
N ASN A 92 3.22 10.04 15.61
CA ASN A 92 3.35 11.50 15.74
C ASN A 92 3.82 12.18 14.43
N LEU A 93 3.20 11.82 13.29
CA LEU A 93 3.54 12.25 11.91
C LEU A 93 4.95 11.94 11.40
N LYS A 94 5.75 11.21 12.17
CA LYS A 94 7.07 10.75 11.73
C LYS A 94 6.97 9.32 11.20
N PRO A 95 7.50 9.03 10.00
CA PRO A 95 7.64 7.65 9.54
C PRO A 95 8.39 6.83 10.59
N PHE A 96 7.78 5.72 11.02
CA PHE A 96 8.31 4.85 12.07
C PHE A 96 8.69 3.48 11.52
N TYR A 97 7.81 2.90 10.70
CA TYR A 97 8.01 1.56 10.13
C TYR A 97 7.38 1.47 8.74
N GLN A 98 7.92 0.58 7.90
CA GLN A 98 7.32 0.23 6.62
C GLN A 98 7.12 -1.28 6.58
N TYR A 99 5.86 -1.70 6.48
CA TYR A 99 5.50 -3.08 6.21
C TYR A 99 5.40 -3.30 4.70
N ASN A 100 6.00 -4.38 4.21
CA ASN A 100 5.93 -4.79 2.82
C ASN A 100 5.01 -6.01 2.71
N ILE A 101 4.04 -5.96 1.80
CA ILE A 101 3.20 -7.13 1.51
C ILE A 101 4.08 -8.26 0.97
N PRO A 102 4.02 -9.47 1.56
CA PRO A 102 4.77 -10.61 1.04
C PRO A 102 4.43 -10.87 -0.42
N SER A 103 5.48 -10.95 -1.25
CA SER A 103 5.39 -11.20 -2.68
C SER A 103 4.64 -12.50 -2.98
N ALA A 104 3.79 -12.46 -4.00
CA ALA A 104 3.22 -13.68 -4.56
C ALA A 104 4.31 -14.54 -5.23
N PRO A 105 4.06 -15.85 -5.42
CA PRO A 105 4.94 -16.69 -6.22
C PRO A 105 5.06 -16.14 -7.65
N VAL A 106 6.30 -16.04 -8.13
CA VAL A 106 6.61 -15.72 -9.52
C VAL A 106 6.23 -16.90 -10.41
N HIS A 107 5.68 -16.62 -11.59
CA HIS A 107 5.33 -17.68 -12.53
C HIS A 107 6.58 -18.40 -13.06
N LYS A 108 6.58 -19.73 -13.10
CA LYS A 108 7.78 -20.52 -13.47
C LYS A 108 8.30 -20.19 -14.87
N VAL A 109 7.40 -20.05 -15.84
CA VAL A 109 7.76 -19.72 -17.24
C VAL A 109 8.39 -18.33 -17.34
N GLU A 110 7.93 -17.38 -16.52
CA GLU A 110 8.50 -16.04 -16.45
C GLU A 110 9.92 -16.08 -15.87
N GLN A 111 10.10 -16.80 -14.74
CA GLN A 111 11.41 -16.96 -14.11
C GLN A 111 12.42 -17.60 -15.08
N GLU A 112 12.01 -18.63 -15.81
CA GLU A 112 12.83 -19.28 -16.82
C GLU A 112 13.17 -18.34 -17.97
N ALA A 113 12.20 -17.57 -18.47
CA ALA A 113 12.43 -16.63 -19.56
C ALA A 113 13.47 -15.58 -19.14
N TRP A 114 13.32 -14.95 -17.98
CA TRP A 114 14.30 -13.99 -17.47
C TRP A 114 15.68 -14.61 -17.24
N THR A 115 15.75 -15.86 -16.77
CA THR A 115 17.01 -16.58 -16.57
C THR A 115 17.70 -16.87 -17.89
N LYS A 116 16.98 -17.35 -18.90
CA LYS A 116 17.52 -17.65 -20.23
C LYS A 116 17.94 -16.38 -20.98
N THR A 117 17.20 -15.28 -20.81
CA THR A 117 17.59 -13.97 -21.33
C THR A 117 18.84 -13.44 -20.64
N CYS A 118 18.99 -13.64 -19.33
CA CYS A 118 20.20 -13.27 -18.57
C CYS A 118 21.46 -13.97 -19.07
N VAL A 119 21.35 -15.22 -19.53
CA VAL A 119 22.47 -15.98 -20.13
C VAL A 119 22.56 -15.82 -21.66
N LYS A 120 21.80 -14.88 -22.25
CA LYS A 120 21.73 -14.61 -23.70
C LYS A 120 21.34 -15.81 -24.57
N GLN A 121 20.60 -16.77 -24.01
CA GLN A 121 20.20 -18.01 -24.70
C GLN A 121 18.82 -17.94 -25.37
N LEU A 122 18.02 -16.91 -25.12
CA LEU A 122 16.65 -16.81 -25.67
C LEU A 122 16.18 -15.38 -25.92
N THR A 123 15.39 -15.24 -26.99
CA THR A 123 14.62 -14.04 -27.33
C THR A 123 13.40 -13.90 -26.42
N HIS A 124 13.04 -12.66 -26.14
CA HIS A 124 12.00 -12.22 -25.20
C HIS A 124 10.56 -12.67 -25.55
N ASP A 125 10.37 -13.38 -26.67
CA ASP A 125 9.06 -13.74 -27.20
C ASP A 125 8.24 -14.67 -26.30
N GLN A 126 8.89 -15.46 -25.44
CA GLN A 126 8.19 -16.36 -24.51
C GLN A 126 7.44 -15.60 -23.40
N LEU A 127 7.83 -14.36 -23.10
CA LEU A 127 7.17 -13.54 -22.07
C LEU A 127 5.74 -13.12 -22.47
N TYR A 128 5.41 -13.13 -23.77
CA TYR A 128 4.08 -12.77 -24.27
C TYR A 128 3.03 -13.90 -24.17
N THR A 129 3.45 -15.12 -23.88
CA THR A 129 2.53 -16.29 -23.83
C THR A 129 1.77 -16.41 -22.51
N ILE A 130 2.19 -15.66 -21.47
CA ILE A 130 1.60 -15.70 -20.13
C ILE A 130 0.56 -14.57 -20.01
N SER A 131 -0.55 -14.85 -19.33
CA SER A 131 -1.53 -13.81 -19.01
C SER A 131 -0.88 -12.68 -18.20
N PRO A 132 -1.03 -11.39 -18.59
CA PRO A 132 -0.41 -10.27 -17.88
C PRO A 132 -0.72 -10.22 -16.39
N LYS A 133 -1.88 -10.74 -15.98
CA LYS A 133 -2.35 -10.76 -14.58
C LYS A 133 -1.54 -11.68 -13.66
N GLN A 134 -0.70 -12.55 -14.21
CA GLN A 134 0.11 -13.51 -13.46
C GLN A 134 1.60 -13.15 -13.46
N LEU A 135 1.97 -12.10 -14.19
CA LEU A 135 3.34 -11.65 -14.37
C LEU A 135 3.74 -10.66 -13.28
N THR A 136 5.04 -10.60 -13.00
CA THR A 136 5.60 -9.56 -12.14
C THR A 136 5.45 -8.17 -12.75
N PRO A 137 5.47 -7.09 -11.93
CA PRO A 137 5.49 -5.72 -12.43
C PRO A 137 6.62 -5.44 -13.43
N LEU A 138 7.77 -6.12 -13.28
CA LEU A 138 8.90 -5.98 -14.21
C LEU A 138 8.52 -6.47 -15.62
N SER A 139 7.96 -7.68 -15.72
CA SER A 139 7.51 -8.23 -16.99
C SER A 139 6.36 -7.44 -17.57
N GLN A 140 5.40 -7.01 -16.75
CA GLN A 140 4.30 -6.16 -17.20
C GLN A 140 4.83 -4.83 -17.78
N THR A 141 5.85 -4.23 -17.16
CA THR A 141 6.50 -3.02 -17.67
C THR A 141 7.11 -3.28 -19.05
N LEU A 142 7.86 -4.38 -19.21
CA LEU A 142 8.46 -4.76 -20.50
C LEU A 142 7.40 -4.92 -21.61
N LEU A 143 6.23 -5.48 -21.30
CA LEU A 143 5.14 -5.65 -22.27
C LEU A 143 4.61 -4.31 -22.79
N VAL A 144 4.57 -3.29 -21.94
CA VAL A 144 4.07 -1.94 -22.26
C VAL A 144 5.16 -1.04 -22.86
N THR A 145 6.44 -1.34 -22.61
CA THR A 145 7.57 -0.64 -23.23
C THR A 145 7.50 -0.71 -24.75
N LYS A 146 7.84 0.41 -25.42
CA LYS A 146 7.84 0.53 -26.89
C LYS A 146 8.83 -0.46 -27.53
N PRO A 147 8.53 -1.05 -28.69
CA PRO A 147 9.39 -2.05 -29.34
C PRO A 147 10.85 -1.63 -29.46
N GLU A 148 11.11 -0.39 -29.89
CA GLU A 148 12.46 0.20 -30.02
C GLU A 148 13.25 0.29 -28.71
N GLU A 149 12.59 0.41 -27.55
CA GLU A 149 13.25 0.58 -26.23
C GLU A 149 13.44 -0.76 -25.49
N ARG A 150 12.78 -1.83 -25.95
CA ARG A 150 12.75 -3.13 -25.24
C ARG A 150 14.12 -3.77 -25.10
N SER A 151 14.97 -3.70 -26.13
CA SER A 151 16.30 -4.30 -26.09
C SER A 151 17.15 -3.68 -24.96
N GLN A 152 17.11 -2.35 -24.84
CA GLN A 152 17.84 -1.63 -23.79
C GLN A 152 17.28 -1.94 -22.39
N PHE A 153 15.96 -2.03 -22.27
CA PHE A 153 15.30 -2.44 -21.02
C PHE A 153 15.75 -3.84 -20.60
N ILE A 154 15.72 -4.79 -21.54
CA ILE A 154 16.13 -6.18 -21.29
C ILE A 154 17.60 -6.23 -20.86
N ASP A 155 18.51 -5.56 -21.58
CA ASP A 155 19.94 -5.58 -21.25
C ASP A 155 20.22 -5.03 -19.84
N TYR A 156 19.43 -4.04 -19.40
CA TYR A 156 19.55 -3.48 -18.05
C TYR A 156 19.03 -4.43 -16.95
N TYR A 157 17.88 -5.06 -17.17
CA TYR A 157 17.20 -5.86 -16.16
C TYR A 157 17.55 -7.35 -16.20
N ALA A 158 18.04 -7.88 -17.31
CA ALA A 158 18.49 -9.27 -17.47
C ALA A 158 19.89 -9.48 -16.87
N THR A 159 20.08 -9.04 -15.63
CA THR A 159 21.29 -9.28 -14.84
C THR A 159 20.98 -10.16 -13.63
N PRO A 160 21.94 -10.96 -13.13
CA PRO A 160 21.69 -11.86 -11.99
C PRO A 160 21.12 -11.16 -10.76
N LYS A 161 21.46 -9.87 -10.56
CA LYS A 161 20.95 -9.05 -9.46
C LYS A 161 19.42 -8.95 -9.44
N TYR A 162 18.80 -8.74 -10.60
CA TYR A 162 17.34 -8.56 -10.70
C TYR A 162 16.63 -9.90 -10.91
N VAL A 163 17.20 -10.81 -11.70
CA VAL A 163 16.59 -12.12 -11.99
C VAL A 163 16.54 -13.02 -10.76
N ASN A 164 17.58 -13.01 -9.91
CA ASN A 164 17.57 -13.80 -8.67
C ASN A 164 16.66 -13.21 -7.59
N ASN A 165 16.33 -11.92 -7.70
CA ASN A 165 15.46 -11.21 -6.76
C ASN A 165 14.15 -10.79 -7.42
N LEU A 166 13.65 -11.56 -8.39
CA LEU A 166 12.39 -11.24 -9.03
C LEU A 166 11.26 -11.29 -7.99
N GLN A 167 10.50 -10.21 -7.87
CA GLN A 167 9.40 -10.09 -6.92
C GLN A 167 8.09 -9.81 -7.67
N ASN A 168 7.02 -10.38 -7.14
CA ASN A 168 5.63 -10.15 -7.53
C ASN A 168 4.83 -9.53 -6.36
N PRO A 169 5.18 -8.32 -5.90
CA PRO A 169 4.44 -7.67 -4.83
C PRO A 169 3.03 -7.31 -5.31
N ALA A 170 2.02 -7.61 -4.49
CA ALA A 170 0.64 -7.23 -4.79
C ALA A 170 0.34 -5.83 -4.25
N ALA A 171 -0.18 -4.95 -5.09
CA ALA A 171 -0.67 -3.65 -4.66
C ALA A 171 -1.86 -3.78 -3.70
N ILE A 172 -1.87 -2.96 -2.66
CA ILE A 172 -2.95 -2.82 -1.70
C ILE A 172 -4.04 -1.97 -2.34
N THR A 173 -5.26 -2.48 -2.28
CA THR A 173 -6.46 -1.85 -2.86
C THR A 173 -7.40 -1.30 -1.79
N CYS A 174 -7.38 -1.86 -0.59
CA CYS A 174 -8.13 -1.37 0.56
C CYS A 174 -7.44 -1.77 1.88
N LEU A 175 -7.65 -0.96 2.91
CA LEU A 175 -7.10 -1.15 4.25
C LEU A 175 -8.16 -0.77 5.29
N ALA A 176 -8.29 -1.57 6.33
CA ALA A 176 -9.10 -1.29 7.51
C ALA A 176 -8.34 -1.71 8.78
N SER A 177 -8.75 -1.20 9.93
CA SER A 177 -8.34 -1.68 11.25
C SER A 177 -9.55 -2.26 12.00
N VAL A 178 -9.29 -3.18 12.91
CA VAL A 178 -10.32 -3.74 13.80
C VAL A 178 -9.68 -4.23 15.09
N PRO A 179 -10.34 -4.10 16.26
CA PRO A 179 -9.84 -4.68 17.50
C PRO A 179 -9.54 -6.17 17.35
N LYS A 180 -8.38 -6.61 17.83
CA LYS A 180 -7.94 -8.01 17.81
C LYS A 180 -8.82 -8.88 18.69
N SER A 181 -9.24 -8.34 19.84
CA SER A 181 -10.12 -8.99 20.81
C SER A 181 -10.93 -7.92 21.56
N SER A 182 -12.02 -8.34 22.20
CA SER A 182 -12.82 -7.44 23.05
C SER A 182 -12.10 -7.03 24.36
N MET A 183 -11.00 -7.70 24.70
CA MET A 183 -10.26 -7.49 25.94
C MET A 183 -8.95 -6.70 25.73
N ASP A 184 -8.43 -6.68 24.50
CA ASP A 184 -7.20 -5.98 24.15
C ASP A 184 -7.52 -4.74 23.30
N ASN A 185 -7.01 -3.59 23.72
CA ASN A 185 -7.03 -2.35 22.93
C ASN A 185 -5.98 -2.36 21.81
N ILE A 186 -5.71 -3.52 21.21
CA ILE A 186 -4.75 -3.69 20.11
C ILE A 186 -5.55 -4.05 18.88
N ASP A 187 -5.32 -3.33 17.80
CA ASP A 187 -5.97 -3.58 16.52
C ASP A 187 -5.17 -4.56 15.67
N VAL A 188 -5.83 -5.20 14.73
CA VAL A 188 -5.21 -5.86 13.58
C VAL A 188 -5.51 -5.04 12.32
N LEU A 189 -4.64 -5.14 11.33
CA LEU A 189 -4.83 -4.52 10.04
C LEU A 189 -5.45 -5.55 9.08
N VAL A 190 -6.53 -5.17 8.41
CA VAL A 190 -7.18 -5.99 7.38
C VAL A 190 -6.91 -5.36 6.03
N VAL A 191 -6.22 -6.09 5.16
CA VAL A 191 -5.67 -5.60 3.89
C VAL A 191 -6.26 -6.39 2.73
N GLY A 192 -6.82 -5.69 1.75
CA GLY A 192 -7.15 -6.27 0.44
C GLY A 192 -6.07 -5.96 -0.59
N THR A 193 -5.78 -6.91 -1.48
CA THR A 193 -4.78 -6.73 -2.55
C THR A 193 -5.36 -6.97 -3.93
N GLU A 194 -4.69 -6.45 -4.96
CA GLU A 194 -5.07 -6.58 -6.36
C GLU A 194 -5.12 -8.03 -6.88
N LEU A 195 -4.48 -8.97 -6.17
CA LEU A 195 -4.48 -10.40 -6.50
C LEU A 195 -5.69 -11.15 -5.92
N GLY A 196 -6.67 -10.44 -5.36
CA GLY A 196 -7.87 -11.06 -4.77
C GLY A 196 -7.57 -11.74 -3.44
N MET A 197 -6.61 -11.23 -2.67
CA MET A 197 -6.30 -11.72 -1.33
C MET A 197 -6.75 -10.72 -0.28
N ILE A 198 -7.35 -11.21 0.80
CA ILE A 198 -7.56 -10.47 2.04
C ILE A 198 -6.60 -11.06 3.09
N ARG A 199 -5.88 -10.19 3.81
CA ARG A 199 -4.91 -10.57 4.82
C ARG A 199 -5.18 -9.84 6.13
N ILE A 200 -5.16 -10.58 7.23
CA ILE A 200 -5.20 -10.03 8.59
C ILE A 200 -3.78 -10.02 9.12
N ILE A 201 -3.31 -8.84 9.53
CA ILE A 201 -1.93 -8.60 9.93
C ILE A 201 -1.92 -8.12 11.37
N ASP A 202 -1.08 -8.75 12.19
CA ASP A 202 -0.81 -8.31 13.55
C ASP A 202 -0.14 -6.93 13.54
N SER A 203 -0.69 -5.96 14.26
CA SER A 203 -0.16 -4.58 14.26
C SER A 203 1.12 -4.40 15.07
N GLN A 204 1.51 -5.40 15.88
CA GLN A 204 2.71 -5.33 16.73
C GLN A 204 3.90 -6.01 16.05
N ALA A 205 3.68 -7.27 15.62
CA ALA A 205 4.70 -8.10 15.00
C ALA A 205 4.74 -7.98 13.47
N PHE A 206 3.71 -7.37 12.85
CA PHE A 206 3.54 -7.30 11.40
C PHE A 206 3.59 -8.67 10.71
N GLN A 207 3.05 -9.68 11.38
CA GLN A 207 2.92 -11.02 10.85
C GLN A 207 1.50 -11.26 10.35
N ILE A 208 1.37 -12.09 9.31
CA ILE A 208 0.06 -12.50 8.80
C ILE A 208 -0.53 -13.48 9.83
N LEU A 209 -1.68 -13.11 10.38
CA LEU A 209 -2.46 -13.94 11.30
C LEU A 209 -3.40 -14.88 10.55
N ALA A 210 -3.97 -14.40 9.45
CA ALA A 210 -4.84 -15.16 8.57
C ALA A 210 -4.86 -14.55 7.18
N ASP A 211 -5.13 -15.38 6.18
CA ASP A 211 -5.38 -14.95 4.82
C ASP A 211 -6.57 -15.70 4.20
N CYS A 212 -7.24 -15.05 3.26
CA CYS A 212 -8.26 -15.71 2.45
C CYS A 212 -8.23 -15.17 1.03
N ARG A 213 -8.58 -16.04 0.08
CA ARG A 213 -8.73 -15.68 -1.33
C ARG A 213 -10.19 -15.39 -1.62
N VAL A 214 -10.44 -14.27 -2.28
CA VAL A 214 -11.76 -13.88 -2.77
C VAL A 214 -11.82 -13.99 -4.30
N PRO A 215 -13.00 -14.28 -4.89
CA PRO A 215 -13.12 -14.44 -6.35
C PRO A 215 -12.80 -13.19 -7.17
N GLY A 216 -12.97 -12.00 -6.56
CA GLY A 216 -12.74 -10.71 -7.21
C GLY A 216 -11.68 -9.89 -6.47
N ILE A 217 -11.30 -8.76 -7.06
CA ILE A 217 -10.36 -7.82 -6.43
C ILE A 217 -11.12 -7.02 -5.36
N PRO A 218 -10.74 -7.11 -4.07
CA PRO A 218 -11.40 -6.32 -3.02
C PRO A 218 -11.07 -4.85 -3.21
N VAL A 219 -12.09 -3.99 -3.34
CA VAL A 219 -11.90 -2.52 -3.48
C VAL A 219 -12.25 -1.78 -2.19
N GLN A 220 -13.10 -2.39 -1.36
CA GLN A 220 -13.50 -1.86 -0.07
C GLN A 220 -13.73 -3.03 0.89
N ILE A 221 -13.33 -2.85 2.15
CA ILE A 221 -13.56 -3.81 3.23
C ILE A 221 -14.21 -3.04 4.38
N VAL A 222 -15.20 -3.66 5.01
CA VAL A 222 -15.81 -3.18 6.25
C VAL A 222 -15.57 -4.23 7.30
N THR A 223 -15.02 -3.80 8.43
CA THR A 223 -14.72 -4.67 9.58
C THR A 223 -15.74 -4.42 10.68
N TYR A 224 -16.14 -5.50 11.35
CA TYR A 224 -17.04 -5.44 12.51
C TYR A 224 -16.33 -6.10 13.69
N GLY A 225 -15.65 -5.28 14.50
CA GLY A 225 -15.11 -5.70 15.79
C GLY A 225 -16.17 -5.52 16.87
N LYS A 226 -16.28 -6.48 17.79
CA LYS A 226 -17.07 -6.37 19.02
C LYS A 226 -16.15 -6.27 20.21
#